data_AF-F7T4Z5-F1
#
_entry.id   AF-F7T4Z5-F1
#
_cell.length_a   1.000
_cell.length_b   1.000
_cell.length_c   1.000
_cell.angle_alpha   90.00
_cell.angle_beta   90.00
_cell.angle_gamma   90.00
#
_symmetry.space_group_name_H-M   'P 1'
#
loop_
_entity.id
_entity.type
_entity.pdbx_description
1 polymer ?
#
loop_
_entity_poly.entity_id
_entity_poly.type
_entity_poly.pdbx_seq_one_letter_code
_entity_poly.pdbx_strand_id
1 'polypeptide(L)'
;MTIPRAWQRGQALVEALVLLPVLILSFMAVAWLGQLLFTAQEAAVASRSAAMVAAVGGGVPARSGSFVLAGSSVDAGVPRLAPLQAEWLGAEARRVSVTAHADMAGVGPWGAVRIERRTRVAAGAGNAEGDDDVRRRIGAAEISWTRTAERSLSLARDIRGQGMVVDSPWGRPALSLDWLSSWADVVPAQGLARNGRVTR
;
A
#
# COMPACT_ATOMS: atom_id res chain seq x y z
N MET A 1 30.63 -22.52 53.11
CA MET A 1 29.80 -23.73 52.90
C MET A 1 29.98 -24.16 51.46
N THR A 2 30.96 -25.03 51.19
CA THR A 2 31.37 -25.45 49.85
C THR A 2 30.65 -26.74 49.49
N ILE A 3 29.74 -26.70 48.53
CA ILE A 3 29.03 -27.88 48.05
C ILE A 3 30.04 -28.84 47.38
N PRO A 4 30.08 -30.13 47.75
CA PRO A 4 31.07 -31.09 47.23
C PRO A 4 30.87 -31.36 45.73
N ARG A 5 31.94 -31.17 44.94
CA ARG A 5 31.98 -31.30 43.46
C ARG A 5 31.54 -32.66 42.90
N ALA A 6 31.46 -33.70 43.73
CA ALA A 6 31.03 -35.04 43.32
C ALA A 6 29.53 -35.12 43.01
N TRP A 7 28.69 -34.34 43.71
CA TRP A 7 27.24 -34.26 43.47
C TRP A 7 26.92 -33.46 42.19
N GLN A 8 27.80 -32.54 41.78
CA GLN A 8 27.65 -31.79 40.52
C GLN A 8 27.90 -32.65 39.26
N ARG A 9 28.68 -33.73 39.34
CA ARG A 9 29.04 -34.56 38.17
C ARG A 9 27.88 -35.39 37.62
N GLY A 10 27.02 -35.93 38.49
CA GLY A 10 25.82 -36.68 38.07
C GLY A 10 24.70 -35.76 37.60
N GLN A 11 24.54 -34.61 38.26
CA GLN A 11 23.53 -33.61 37.91
C GLN A 11 23.81 -32.98 36.54
N ALA A 12 25.07 -32.65 36.23
CA ALA A 12 25.43 -32.07 34.94
C ALA A 12 25.10 -33.00 33.77
N LEU A 13 25.21 -34.33 33.93
CA LEU A 13 24.86 -35.29 32.89
C LEU A 13 23.34 -35.33 32.66
N VAL A 14 22.56 -35.36 33.74
CA VAL A 14 21.08 -35.36 33.66
C VAL A 14 20.57 -34.03 33.09
N GLU A 15 21.14 -32.92 33.54
CA GLU A 15 20.81 -31.59 33.04
C GLU A 15 21.17 -31.46 31.55
N ALA A 16 22.35 -31.92 31.13
CA ALA A 16 22.72 -31.96 29.72
C ALA A 16 21.78 -32.85 28.90
N LEU A 17 21.37 -34.01 29.43
CA LEU A 17 20.45 -34.93 28.75
C LEU A 17 19.08 -34.29 28.50
N VAL A 18 18.63 -33.38 29.37
CA VAL A 18 17.37 -32.64 29.20
C VAL A 18 17.55 -31.36 28.38
N LEU A 19 18.63 -30.62 28.58
CA LEU A 19 18.86 -29.36 27.87
C LEU A 19 19.16 -29.57 26.39
N LEU A 20 19.86 -30.64 26.02
CA LEU A 20 20.23 -30.92 24.64
C LEU A 20 19.01 -31.08 23.72
N PRO A 21 17.99 -31.92 24.02
CA PRO A 21 16.79 -32.01 23.18
C PRO A 21 15.98 -30.73 23.18
N VAL A 22 15.91 -30.00 24.31
CA VAL A 22 15.22 -28.69 24.36
C VAL A 22 15.91 -27.69 23.41
N LEU A 23 17.23 -27.67 23.40
CA LEU A 23 18.02 -26.81 22.52
C LEU A 23 17.82 -27.21 21.05
N ILE A 24 17.82 -28.51 20.71
CA ILE A 24 17.53 -29.00 19.36
C ILE A 24 16.13 -28.56 18.92
N LEU A 25 15.11 -28.77 19.76
CA LEU A 25 13.74 -28.35 19.47
C LEU A 25 13.65 -26.84 19.27
N SER A 26 14.38 -26.06 20.06
CA SER A 26 14.44 -24.60 19.92
C SER A 26 15.04 -24.18 18.57
N PHE A 27 16.18 -24.75 18.17
CA PHE A 27 16.78 -24.46 16.87
C PHE A 27 15.88 -24.88 15.71
N MET A 28 15.24 -26.05 15.84
CA MET A 28 14.29 -26.54 14.85
C MET A 28 13.07 -25.61 14.72
N ALA A 29 12.56 -25.09 15.84
CA ALA A 29 11.47 -24.10 15.85
C ALA A 29 11.87 -22.80 15.15
N VAL A 30 13.07 -22.28 15.46
CA VAL A 30 13.59 -21.03 14.86
C VAL A 30 13.78 -21.20 13.35
N ALA A 31 14.36 -22.30 12.90
CA ALA A 31 14.53 -22.59 11.48
C ALA A 31 13.19 -22.72 10.75
N TRP A 32 12.24 -23.44 11.35
CA TRP A 32 10.90 -23.61 10.78
C TRP A 32 10.13 -22.27 10.72
N LEU A 33 10.22 -21.44 11.75
CA LEU A 33 9.65 -20.10 11.75
C LEU A 33 10.28 -19.20 10.68
N GLY A 34 11.60 -19.29 10.50
CA GLY A 34 12.31 -18.59 9.43
C GLY A 34 11.76 -18.95 8.04
N GLN A 35 11.56 -20.25 7.80
CA GLN A 35 10.96 -20.75 6.56
C GLN A 35 9.52 -20.25 6.36
N LEU A 36 8.75 -20.19 7.44
CA LEU A 36 7.38 -19.67 7.44
C LEU A 36 7.33 -18.19 7.07
N LEU A 37 8.19 -17.37 7.67
CA LEU A 37 8.27 -15.94 7.39
C LEU A 37 8.75 -15.69 5.96
N PHE A 38 9.76 -16.43 5.50
CA PHE A 38 10.27 -16.34 4.14
C PHE A 38 9.17 -16.68 3.11
N THR A 39 8.49 -17.82 3.28
CA THR A 39 7.39 -18.24 2.40
C THR A 39 6.24 -17.22 2.41
N ALA A 40 5.96 -16.61 3.56
CA ALA A 40 4.94 -15.56 3.66
C ALA A 40 5.34 -14.25 2.96
N GLN A 41 6.64 -13.94 2.85
CA GLN A 41 7.14 -12.81 2.06
C GLN A 41 7.06 -13.10 0.56
N GLU A 42 7.48 -14.29 0.12
CA GLU A 42 7.37 -14.69 -1.28
C GLU A 42 5.90 -14.71 -1.75
N ALA A 43 4.99 -15.23 -0.93
CA ALA A 43 3.55 -15.19 -1.20
C ALA A 43 3.04 -13.76 -1.40
N ALA A 44 3.55 -12.80 -0.60
CA ALA A 44 3.17 -11.39 -0.71
C ALA A 44 3.71 -10.74 -2.00
N VAL A 45 4.91 -11.12 -2.44
CA VAL A 45 5.47 -10.68 -3.72
C VAL A 45 4.66 -11.27 -4.88
N ALA A 46 4.35 -12.56 -4.84
CA ALA A 46 3.56 -13.26 -5.85
C ALA A 46 2.14 -12.69 -5.97
N SER A 47 1.44 -12.45 -4.85
CA SER A 47 0.11 -11.84 -4.87
C SER A 47 0.14 -10.41 -5.40
N ARG A 48 1.17 -9.62 -5.04
CA ARG A 48 1.32 -8.23 -5.50
C ARG A 48 1.62 -8.14 -6.98
N SER A 49 2.58 -8.90 -7.49
CA SER A 49 2.93 -8.86 -8.91
C SER A 49 1.75 -9.31 -9.78
N ALA A 50 1.07 -10.38 -9.40
CA ALA A 50 -0.14 -10.85 -10.08
C ALA A 50 -1.29 -9.84 -10.00
N ALA A 51 -1.48 -9.17 -8.85
CA ALA A 51 -2.49 -8.11 -8.72
C ALA A 51 -2.18 -6.91 -9.61
N MET A 52 -0.91 -6.53 -9.78
CA MET A 52 -0.51 -5.43 -10.68
C MET A 52 -0.71 -5.80 -12.15
N VAL A 53 -0.36 -7.03 -12.55
CA VAL A 53 -0.64 -7.53 -13.91
C VAL A 53 -2.15 -7.52 -14.19
N ALA A 54 -2.94 -8.04 -13.24
CA ALA A 54 -4.39 -8.03 -13.35
C ALA A 54 -4.99 -6.62 -13.33
N ALA A 55 -4.37 -5.68 -12.63
CA ALA A 55 -4.79 -4.28 -12.65
C ALA A 55 -4.67 -3.66 -14.05
N VAL A 56 -3.59 -3.96 -14.78
CA VAL A 56 -3.38 -3.50 -16.17
C VAL A 56 -4.26 -4.25 -17.18
N GLY A 57 -4.97 -5.31 -16.74
CA GLY A 57 -5.86 -6.11 -17.59
C GLY A 57 -5.27 -7.44 -18.05
N GLY A 58 -4.10 -7.82 -17.55
CA GLY A 58 -3.57 -9.17 -17.74
C GLY A 58 -4.35 -10.24 -16.96
N GLY A 59 -4.21 -11.50 -17.34
CA GLY A 59 -4.75 -12.62 -16.58
C GLY A 59 -3.99 -12.85 -15.26
N VAL A 60 -4.68 -13.34 -14.24
CA VAL A 60 -4.03 -13.89 -13.04
C VAL A 60 -3.60 -15.32 -13.37
N PRO A 61 -2.29 -15.64 -13.36
CA PRO A 61 -1.85 -17.02 -13.57
C PRO A 61 -2.34 -17.88 -12.42
N ALA A 62 -2.69 -19.15 -12.67
CA ALA A 62 -3.17 -20.05 -11.62
C ALA A 62 -2.10 -20.39 -10.56
N ARG A 63 -0.81 -20.25 -10.92
CA ARG A 63 0.32 -20.52 -10.04
C ARG A 63 1.48 -19.55 -10.28
N SER A 64 2.27 -19.31 -9.24
CA SER A 64 3.57 -18.65 -9.30
C SER A 64 4.51 -19.37 -8.34
N GLY A 65 5.50 -20.10 -8.89
CA GLY A 65 6.34 -21.00 -8.09
C GLY A 65 5.50 -22.06 -7.37
N SER A 66 5.69 -22.18 -6.05
CA SER A 66 4.92 -23.07 -5.17
C SER A 66 3.53 -22.53 -4.78
N PHE A 67 3.22 -21.29 -5.12
CA PHE A 67 1.98 -20.63 -4.71
C PHE A 67 0.87 -20.86 -5.73
N VAL A 68 -0.32 -21.18 -5.24
CA VAL A 68 -1.55 -21.13 -6.03
C VAL A 68 -2.14 -19.73 -5.88
N LEU A 69 -2.59 -19.18 -7.01
CA LEU A 69 -3.10 -17.82 -7.10
C LEU A 69 -4.58 -17.85 -7.51
N ALA A 70 -5.39 -17.08 -6.77
CA ALA A 70 -6.79 -16.86 -7.08
C ALA A 70 -7.04 -15.36 -7.24
N GLY A 71 -7.49 -14.96 -8.44
CA GLY A 71 -7.83 -13.59 -8.77
C GLY A 71 -9.33 -13.35 -8.79
N SER A 72 -9.75 -12.17 -8.33
CA SER A 72 -11.09 -11.64 -8.59
C SER A 72 -11.01 -10.14 -8.88
N SER A 73 -11.92 -9.65 -9.72
CA SER A 73 -12.10 -8.23 -9.99
C SER A 73 -13.56 -7.90 -9.76
N VAL A 74 -13.81 -6.86 -8.97
CA VAL A 74 -15.15 -6.34 -8.69
C VAL A 74 -15.08 -4.82 -8.79
N ASP A 75 -16.15 -4.17 -9.22
CA ASP A 75 -16.22 -2.71 -9.20
C ASP A 75 -15.88 -2.18 -7.81
N ALA A 76 -15.02 -1.15 -7.73
CA ALA A 76 -14.49 -0.68 -6.46
C ALA A 76 -15.54 0.01 -5.56
N GLY A 77 -16.78 0.12 -6.05
CA GLY A 77 -17.81 1.02 -5.60
C GLY A 77 -18.60 0.56 -4.37
N VAL A 78 -18.89 1.51 -3.48
CA VAL A 78 -20.04 1.44 -2.56
C VAL A 78 -21.15 2.24 -3.23
N PRO A 79 -22.35 1.68 -3.47
CA PRO A 79 -23.39 2.34 -4.28
C PRO A 79 -23.71 3.77 -3.83
N ARG A 80 -23.76 4.01 -2.51
CA ARG A 80 -24.01 5.33 -1.92
C ARG A 80 -22.92 6.37 -2.22
N LEU A 81 -21.68 5.93 -2.39
CA LEU A 81 -20.52 6.79 -2.65
C LEU A 81 -20.08 6.73 -4.12
N ALA A 82 -20.85 6.07 -4.99
CA ALA A 82 -20.48 5.85 -6.39
C ALA A 82 -20.13 7.14 -7.15
N PRO A 83 -20.86 8.28 -7.00
CA PRO A 83 -20.49 9.52 -7.68
C PRO A 83 -19.14 10.07 -7.23
N LEU A 84 -18.90 10.09 -5.91
CA LEU A 84 -17.63 10.56 -5.33
C LEU A 84 -16.47 9.61 -5.69
N GLN A 85 -16.73 8.30 -5.70
CA GLN A 85 -15.75 7.29 -6.06
C GLN A 85 -15.42 7.32 -7.55
N ALA A 86 -16.39 7.55 -8.43
CA ALA A 86 -16.16 7.75 -9.86
C ALA A 86 -15.35 9.02 -10.12
N GLU A 87 -15.55 10.07 -9.33
CA GLU A 87 -14.78 11.31 -9.43
C GLU A 87 -13.34 11.14 -8.94
N TRP A 88 -13.11 10.40 -7.84
CA TRP A 88 -11.78 10.21 -7.24
C TRP A 88 -10.95 9.12 -7.88
N LEU A 89 -11.60 8.00 -8.19
CA LEU A 89 -10.95 6.81 -8.73
C LEU A 89 -11.10 6.75 -10.26
N GLY A 90 -12.03 7.50 -10.85
CA GLY A 90 -12.43 7.32 -12.25
C GLY A 90 -13.60 6.35 -12.38
N ALA A 91 -14.44 6.55 -13.40
CA ALA A 91 -15.62 5.72 -13.64
C ALA A 91 -15.30 4.24 -13.88
N GLU A 92 -14.09 3.95 -14.37
CA GLU A 92 -13.59 2.61 -14.69
C GLU A 92 -12.84 1.94 -13.52
N ALA A 93 -12.90 2.53 -12.32
CA ALA A 93 -12.16 2.02 -11.17
C ALA A 93 -12.72 0.67 -10.69
N ARG A 94 -11.91 -0.37 -10.87
CA ARG A 94 -12.21 -1.73 -10.41
C ARG A 94 -11.25 -2.12 -9.29
N ARG A 95 -11.76 -2.82 -8.29
CA ARG A 95 -10.96 -3.43 -7.24
C ARG A 95 -10.54 -4.82 -7.69
N VAL A 96 -9.26 -4.95 -8.01
CA VAL A 96 -8.63 -6.24 -8.27
C VAL A 96 -8.13 -6.80 -6.95
N SER A 97 -8.43 -8.06 -6.67
CA SER A 97 -7.88 -8.78 -5.53
C SER A 97 -7.23 -10.09 -5.99
N VAL A 98 -6.03 -10.34 -5.52
CA VAL A 98 -5.31 -11.59 -5.77
C VAL A 98 -4.89 -12.18 -4.44
N THR A 99 -5.17 -13.46 -4.27
CA THR A 99 -4.78 -14.25 -3.12
C THR A 99 -3.75 -15.28 -3.55
N ALA A 100 -2.56 -15.26 -2.94
CA ALA A 100 -1.57 -16.32 -3.02
C ALA A 100 -1.71 -17.23 -1.81
N HIS A 101 -1.74 -18.53 -2.01
CA HIS A 101 -1.71 -19.49 -0.91
C HIS A 101 -0.73 -20.64 -1.17
N ALA A 102 -0.12 -21.12 -0.09
CA ALA A 102 0.74 -22.29 -0.07
C ALA A 102 0.54 -23.08 1.22
N ASP A 103 0.61 -24.40 1.10
CA ASP A 103 0.60 -25.32 2.24
C ASP A 103 2.05 -25.69 2.57
N MET A 104 2.47 -25.43 3.80
CA MET A 104 3.77 -25.83 4.30
C MET A 104 3.64 -27.07 5.19
N ALA A 105 4.52 -28.04 4.96
CA ALA A 105 4.68 -29.17 5.85
C ALA A 105 5.13 -28.69 7.24
N GLY A 106 4.58 -29.35 8.26
CA GLY A 106 5.03 -29.20 9.62
C GLY A 106 6.40 -29.85 9.85
N VAL A 107 7.05 -29.50 10.96
CA VAL A 107 8.31 -30.12 11.38
C VAL A 107 8.15 -30.64 12.80
N GLY A 108 8.52 -31.91 13.05
CA GLY A 108 8.41 -32.52 14.37
C GLY A 108 6.98 -32.45 14.95
N PRO A 109 6.77 -31.80 16.11
CA PRO A 109 5.45 -31.72 16.75
C PRO A 109 4.51 -30.69 16.10
N TRP A 110 4.99 -29.83 15.19
CA TRP A 110 4.17 -28.81 14.54
C TRP A 110 3.47 -29.41 13.32
N GLY A 111 2.15 -29.19 13.20
CA GLY A 111 1.36 -29.63 12.06
C GLY A 111 1.58 -28.79 10.80
N ALA A 112 0.97 -29.22 9.69
CA ALA A 112 0.99 -28.44 8.45
C ALA A 112 0.29 -27.08 8.64
N VAL A 113 0.83 -26.04 8.01
CA VAL A 113 0.30 -24.67 8.08
C VAL A 113 0.02 -24.15 6.68
N ARG A 114 -1.16 -23.57 6.48
CA ARG A 114 -1.50 -22.83 5.27
C ARG A 114 -1.12 -21.37 5.44
N ILE A 115 -0.33 -20.85 4.50
CA ILE A 115 -0.04 -19.42 4.36
C ILE A 115 -0.97 -18.86 3.30
N GLU A 116 -1.68 -17.78 3.62
CA GLU A 116 -2.50 -17.02 2.68
C GLU A 116 -2.09 -15.54 2.71
N ARG A 117 -1.83 -14.97 1.53
CA ARG A 117 -1.55 -13.54 1.35
C ARG A 117 -2.48 -12.96 0.30
N ARG A 118 -3.22 -11.93 0.69
CA ARG A 118 -4.17 -11.24 -0.20
C ARG A 118 -3.70 -9.82 -0.47
N THR A 119 -3.58 -9.46 -1.74
CA THR A 119 -3.31 -8.10 -2.19
C THR A 119 -4.55 -7.56 -2.90
N ARG A 120 -4.89 -6.29 -2.62
CA ARG A 120 -5.97 -5.57 -3.29
C ARG A 120 -5.39 -4.33 -3.96
N VAL A 121 -5.72 -4.12 -5.22
CA VAL A 121 -5.30 -2.98 -6.03
C VAL A 121 -6.55 -2.33 -6.61
N ALA A 122 -6.65 -1.01 -6.50
CA ALA A 122 -7.64 -0.25 -7.23
C ALA A 122 -7.06 -0.02 -8.64
N ALA A 123 -7.54 -0.81 -9.60
CA ALA A 123 -7.16 -0.75 -10.99
C ALA A 123 -8.03 0.28 -11.72
N GLY A 124 -7.45 1.01 -12.67
CA GLY A 124 -8.11 2.18 -13.25
C GLY A 124 -8.28 3.35 -12.28
N ALA A 125 -7.87 3.18 -11.01
CA ALA A 125 -7.97 4.20 -9.98
C ALA A 125 -6.98 5.34 -10.23
N GLY A 126 -7.47 6.43 -10.80
CA GLY A 126 -6.97 7.79 -10.56
C GLY A 126 -5.52 8.14 -10.91
N ASN A 127 -4.66 7.22 -11.34
CA ASN A 127 -3.27 7.53 -11.66
C ASN A 127 -3.25 8.56 -12.79
N ALA A 128 -2.71 9.73 -12.50
CA ALA A 128 -2.54 10.77 -13.49
C ALA A 128 -1.22 10.58 -14.24
N GLU A 129 -1.23 10.83 -15.55
CA GLU A 129 -0.04 10.65 -16.39
C GLU A 129 1.02 11.75 -16.19
N GLY A 130 0.67 12.83 -15.47
CA GLY A 130 1.55 13.94 -15.11
C GLY A 130 0.78 15.10 -14.48
N ASP A 131 1.48 16.20 -14.19
CA ASP A 131 0.94 17.33 -13.41
C ASP A 131 -0.25 18.02 -14.09
N ASP A 132 -0.25 18.11 -15.42
CA ASP A 132 -1.37 18.63 -16.20
C ASP A 132 -2.63 17.75 -16.07
N ASP A 133 -2.47 16.42 -16.02
CA ASP A 133 -3.58 15.49 -15.86
C ASP A 133 -4.11 15.52 -14.41
N VAL A 134 -3.22 15.61 -13.41
CA VAL A 134 -3.60 15.86 -12.01
C VAL A 134 -4.43 17.14 -11.90
N ARG A 135 -3.92 18.25 -12.45
CA ARG A 135 -4.59 19.56 -12.40
C ARG A 135 -5.95 19.54 -13.09
N ARG A 136 -6.03 18.94 -14.28
CA ARG A 136 -7.29 18.79 -15.02
C ARG A 136 -8.31 17.98 -14.23
N ARG A 137 -7.88 16.87 -13.62
CA ARG A 137 -8.75 16.00 -12.81
C ARG A 137 -9.25 16.70 -11.56
N ILE A 138 -8.39 17.38 -10.81
CA ILE A 138 -8.78 18.14 -9.61
C ILE A 138 -9.74 19.28 -10.00
N GLY A 139 -9.48 19.99 -11.10
CA GLY A 139 -10.37 21.04 -11.59
C GLY A 139 -11.74 20.53 -12.08
N ALA A 140 -11.79 19.30 -12.61
CA ALA A 140 -13.02 18.65 -13.05
C ALA A 140 -13.78 17.94 -11.90
N ALA A 141 -13.21 17.87 -10.70
CA ALA A 141 -13.77 17.18 -9.56
C ALA A 141 -14.88 18.00 -8.89
N GLU A 142 -16.08 17.93 -9.46
CA GLU A 142 -17.22 18.77 -9.09
C GLU A 142 -17.69 18.59 -7.63
N ILE A 143 -17.87 17.34 -7.20
CA ILE A 143 -18.45 17.01 -5.89
C ILE A 143 -17.44 17.25 -4.78
N SER A 144 -16.15 16.99 -5.04
CA SER A 144 -15.12 16.99 -4.00
C SER A 144 -14.35 18.30 -3.84
N TRP A 145 -14.03 18.98 -4.96
CA TRP A 145 -13.18 20.16 -4.92
C TRP A 145 -13.85 21.40 -5.47
N THR A 146 -14.45 21.35 -6.67
CA THR A 146 -14.93 22.54 -7.37
C THR A 146 -16.01 23.28 -6.58
N ARG A 147 -17.03 22.59 -6.05
CA ARG A 147 -18.10 23.24 -5.27
C ARG A 147 -17.57 23.94 -4.01
N THR A 148 -16.61 23.33 -3.33
CA THR A 148 -15.98 23.91 -2.13
C THR A 148 -15.08 25.08 -2.51
N ALA A 149 -14.33 24.96 -3.60
CA ALA A 149 -13.48 26.02 -4.14
C ALA A 149 -14.33 27.22 -4.59
N GLU A 150 -15.43 27.02 -5.30
CA GLU A 150 -16.34 28.08 -5.75
C GLU A 150 -16.90 28.89 -4.58
N ARG A 151 -17.37 28.23 -3.51
CA ARG A 151 -17.82 28.91 -2.29
C ARG A 151 -16.72 29.69 -1.59
N SER A 152 -15.51 29.13 -1.55
CA SER A 152 -14.37 29.80 -0.93
C SER A 152 -13.92 31.00 -1.78
N LEU A 153 -13.91 30.86 -3.09
CA LEU A 153 -13.53 31.90 -4.05
C LEU A 153 -14.59 33.01 -4.13
N SER A 154 -15.88 32.72 -3.99
CA SER A 154 -16.92 33.75 -3.90
C SER A 154 -16.69 34.62 -2.67
N LEU A 155 -16.48 34.00 -1.51
CA LEU A 155 -16.17 34.72 -0.27
C LEU A 155 -14.86 35.52 -0.37
N ALA A 156 -13.83 34.94 -0.99
CA ALA A 156 -12.55 35.62 -1.20
C ALA A 156 -12.68 36.84 -2.13
N ARG A 157 -13.55 36.79 -3.15
CA ARG A 157 -13.84 37.95 -4.02
C ARG A 157 -14.54 39.07 -3.24
N ASP A 158 -15.49 38.72 -2.38
CA ASP A 158 -16.20 39.70 -1.53
C ASP A 158 -15.22 40.41 -0.58
N ILE A 159 -14.35 39.64 0.08
CA ILE A 159 -13.34 40.17 1.01
C ILE A 159 -12.27 40.99 0.28
N ARG A 160 -11.84 40.56 -0.92
CA ARG A 160 -10.80 41.27 -1.69
C ARG A 160 -11.16 42.74 -1.93
N GLY A 161 -12.43 43.03 -2.19
CA GLY A 161 -12.89 44.42 -2.40
C GLY A 161 -12.69 45.32 -1.19
N GLN A 162 -12.88 44.81 0.02
CA GLN A 162 -12.74 45.56 1.27
C GLN A 162 -11.30 45.52 1.81
N GLY A 163 -10.65 44.36 1.70
CA GLY A 163 -9.30 44.11 2.22
C GLY A 163 -8.22 44.89 1.49
N MET A 164 -8.33 45.13 0.17
CA MET A 164 -7.30 45.90 -0.56
C MET A 164 -7.22 47.37 -0.12
N VAL A 165 -8.32 47.95 0.36
CA VAL A 165 -8.33 49.31 0.92
C VAL A 165 -7.54 49.35 2.23
N VAL A 166 -7.69 48.30 3.05
CA VAL A 166 -7.01 48.16 4.33
C VAL A 166 -5.54 47.75 4.15
N ASP A 167 -5.20 46.88 3.19
CA ASP A 167 -3.84 46.35 3.03
C ASP A 167 -2.92 47.23 2.16
N SER A 168 -3.48 48.19 1.41
CA SER A 168 -2.77 49.11 0.52
C SER A 168 -1.56 49.80 1.19
N PRO A 169 -1.69 50.38 2.41
CA PRO A 169 -0.57 51.05 3.08
C PRO A 169 0.58 50.12 3.50
N TRP A 170 0.33 48.81 3.57
CA TRP A 170 1.33 47.80 3.95
C TRP A 170 2.01 47.14 2.74
N GLY A 171 1.67 47.55 1.52
CA GLY A 171 2.31 47.06 0.29
C GLY A 171 2.14 45.55 0.04
N ARG A 172 1.09 44.93 0.61
CA ARG A 172 0.86 43.50 0.43
C ARG A 172 0.37 43.18 -0.99
N PRO A 173 0.81 42.06 -1.60
CA PRO A 173 0.28 41.60 -2.88
C PRO A 173 -1.22 41.35 -2.79
N ALA A 174 -1.94 41.57 -3.89
CA ALA A 174 -3.35 41.23 -3.97
C ALA A 174 -3.56 39.73 -3.69
N LEU A 175 -4.63 39.41 -2.94
CA LEU A 175 -4.99 38.03 -2.61
C LEU A 175 -5.04 37.17 -3.89
N SER A 176 -4.25 36.10 -4.00
CA SER A 176 -4.36 35.19 -5.15
C SER A 176 -5.67 34.39 -5.08
N LEU A 177 -6.40 34.35 -6.19
CA LEU A 177 -7.58 33.49 -6.36
C LEU A 177 -7.27 32.24 -7.19
N ASP A 178 -6.07 32.18 -7.76
CA ASP A 178 -5.60 31.02 -8.48
C ASP A 178 -4.98 30.05 -7.47
N TRP A 179 -5.86 29.27 -6.85
CA TRP A 179 -5.50 28.35 -5.77
C TRP A 179 -4.89 27.05 -6.28
N LEU A 180 -5.04 26.74 -7.58
CA LEU A 180 -4.64 25.45 -8.15
C LEU A 180 -3.27 25.52 -8.82
N SER A 181 -2.90 26.66 -9.42
CA SER A 181 -1.57 26.84 -10.01
C SER A 181 -0.43 26.86 -8.98
N SER A 182 -0.71 27.27 -7.74
CA SER A 182 0.27 27.26 -6.65
C SER A 182 0.73 25.86 -6.25
N TRP A 183 -0.01 24.81 -6.62
CA TRP A 183 0.34 23.41 -6.33
C TRP A 183 1.08 22.72 -7.48
N ALA A 184 1.33 23.41 -8.60
CA ALA A 184 1.96 22.83 -9.77
C ALA A 184 3.36 22.24 -9.47
N ASP A 185 4.10 22.85 -8.55
CA ASP A 185 5.48 22.47 -8.23
C ASP A 185 5.61 21.51 -7.02
N VAL A 186 4.49 21.05 -6.45
CA VAL A 186 4.47 20.25 -5.20
C VAL A 186 4.46 18.73 -5.47
N VAL A 187 4.41 18.31 -6.74
CA VAL A 187 4.36 16.88 -7.12
C VAL A 187 5.80 16.36 -7.36
N PRO A 188 6.15 15.14 -6.91
CA PRO A 188 7.51 14.62 -7.04
C PRO A 188 7.99 14.59 -8.50
N ALA A 189 9.15 15.20 -8.76
CA ALA A 189 9.79 15.34 -10.09
C ALA A 189 9.98 14.03 -10.89
N GLN A 190 9.76 12.88 -10.26
CA GLN A 190 9.84 11.55 -10.87
C GLN A 190 8.79 11.33 -11.97
N GLY A 191 7.67 12.07 -11.97
CA GLY A 191 6.66 12.05 -13.04
C GLY A 191 7.13 12.71 -14.35
N LEU A 192 7.99 13.73 -14.27
CA LEU A 192 8.46 14.50 -15.43
C LEU A 192 9.40 13.72 -16.36
N ALA A 193 10.13 12.72 -15.82
CA ALA A 193 11.14 11.99 -16.57
C ALA A 193 10.60 10.96 -17.58
N ARG A 194 9.33 10.55 -17.47
CA ARG A 194 8.76 9.48 -18.31
C ARG A 194 8.34 9.94 -19.70
N ASN A 195 8.05 11.25 -19.88
CA ASN A 195 7.65 11.83 -21.17
C ASN A 195 8.83 12.17 -22.11
N GLY A 196 10.08 12.08 -21.64
CA GLY A 196 11.27 12.36 -22.48
C GLY A 196 11.76 11.21 -23.36
N ARG A 197 11.11 10.03 -23.36
CA ARG A 197 11.63 8.82 -24.06
C ARG A 197 10.72 8.21 -25.12
N VAL A 198 9.65 8.88 -25.56
CA VAL A 198 8.87 8.42 -26.72
C VAL A 198 8.95 9.46 -27.82
N THR A 199 10.13 9.58 -28.43
CA THR A 199 10.31 10.06 -29.81
C THR A 199 11.74 9.69 -30.24
N ARG A 200 11.86 8.52 -30.88
CA ARG A 200 12.86 8.31 -31.93
C ARG A 200 12.38 7.22 -32.88
#